data_AF-A0A7W1K9W4-F1
#
_entry.id   AF-A0A7W1K9W4-F1
#
_cell.length_a   1.000
_cell.length_b   1.000
_cell.length_c   1.000
_cell.angle_alpha   90.00
_cell.angle_beta   90.00
_cell.angle_gamma   90.00
#
_symmetry.space_group_name_H-M   'P 1'
#
loop_
_entity.id
_entity.type
_entity.pdbx_description
1 polymer ?
#
loop_
_entity_poly.entity_id
_entity_poly.type
_entity_poly.pdbx_seq_one_letter_code
_entity_poly.pdbx_strand_id
1 'polypeptide(L)'
;MIATRLRLRNFRSYVSADIALGPGLTVVHGRNGAGKTNLVEALYFGCTGRSCRTSNEREVIHFDTGVTRVEVDLRDEHGREHTLTVGFSPGEAKRLQADGVTVERLVDVHARPLICVFLPDRLELVKGPPALRRSHVDQVVSAMWPGRAATRRAYGQALAQRNA
;
A
#
# COMPACT_ATOMS: atom_id res chain seq x y z
N MET A 1 -13.36 -3.08 8.54
CA MET A 1 -13.09 -2.23 7.35
C MET A 1 -13.07 -3.09 6.10
N ILE A 2 -13.85 -2.73 5.08
CA ILE A 2 -13.82 -3.35 3.73
C ILE A 2 -13.58 -2.27 2.67
N ALA A 3 -12.91 -2.61 1.57
CA ALA A 3 -12.80 -1.71 0.42
C ALA A 3 -14.06 -1.81 -0.45
N THR A 4 -14.64 -0.67 -0.81
CA THR A 4 -15.89 -0.57 -1.58
C THR A 4 -15.69 0.01 -2.97
N ARG A 5 -14.61 0.78 -3.17
CA ARG A 5 -14.27 1.35 -4.47
C ARG A 5 -12.78 1.62 -4.59
N LEU A 6 -12.24 1.45 -5.79
CA LEU A 6 -10.87 1.77 -6.14
C LEU A 6 -10.88 2.69 -7.36
N ARG A 7 -10.29 3.89 -7.21
CA ARG A 7 -10.15 4.84 -8.32
C ARG A 7 -8.68 5.06 -8.61
N LEU A 8 -8.32 4.95 -9.87
CA LEU A 8 -6.94 5.03 -10.36
C LEU A 8 -6.81 6.15 -11.37
N ARG A 9 -5.71 6.88 -11.29
CA ARG A 9 -5.22 7.78 -12.33
C ARG A 9 -3.73 7.51 -12.53
N ASN A 10 -3.35 7.20 -13.76
CA ASN A 10 -1.97 7.02 -14.18
C ASN A 10 -1.19 6.03 -13.29
N PHE A 11 -1.78 4.87 -12.99
CA PHE A 11 -1.17 3.85 -12.14
C PHE A 11 -0.82 2.61 -12.97
N ARG A 12 0.47 2.28 -13.08
CA ARG A 12 0.95 1.14 -13.88
C ARG A 12 0.33 1.16 -15.29
N SER A 13 -0.42 0.12 -15.66
CA SER A 13 -1.11 -0.01 -16.94
C SER A 13 -2.46 0.73 -17.02
N TYR A 14 -2.90 1.40 -15.96
CA TYR A 14 -4.18 2.11 -15.89
C TYR A 14 -3.98 3.62 -16.06
N VAL A 15 -4.41 4.18 -17.19
CA VAL A 15 -4.55 5.64 -17.36
C VAL A 15 -5.65 6.16 -16.44
N SER A 16 -6.80 5.49 -16.43
CA SER A 16 -7.86 5.71 -15.46
C SER A 16 -8.64 4.42 -15.22
N ALA A 17 -9.09 4.21 -13.99
CA ALA A 17 -10.05 3.17 -13.66
C ALA A 17 -10.94 3.63 -12.50
N ASP A 18 -12.17 3.13 -12.48
CA ASP A 18 -13.11 3.33 -11.38
C ASP A 18 -13.86 2.02 -11.18
N ILE A 19 -13.54 1.34 -10.07
CA ILE A 19 -13.92 -0.05 -9.84
C ILE A 19 -14.68 -0.14 -8.53
N ALA A 20 -15.94 -0.55 -8.58
CA ALA A 20 -16.70 -0.93 -7.39
C ALA A 20 -16.28 -2.32 -6.90
N LEU A 21 -16.13 -2.46 -5.59
CA LEU A 21 -15.76 -3.70 -4.91
C LEU A 21 -16.92 -4.11 -4.00
N GLY A 22 -17.39 -5.34 -4.18
CA GLY A 22 -18.43 -5.93 -3.34
C GLY A 22 -17.88 -6.50 -2.03
N PRO A 23 -18.76 -6.79 -1.06
CA PRO A 23 -18.34 -7.55 0.12
C PRO A 23 -17.93 -8.97 -0.26
N GLY A 24 -16.94 -9.52 0.45
CA GLY A 24 -16.48 -10.90 0.25
C GLY A 24 -15.50 -11.04 -0.92
N LEU A 25 -15.70 -12.06 -1.75
CA LEU A 25 -14.77 -12.42 -2.82
C LEU A 25 -15.02 -11.59 -4.08
N THR A 26 -14.03 -10.79 -4.47
CA THR A 26 -13.98 -10.16 -5.80
C THR A 26 -13.03 -10.94 -6.70
N VAL A 27 -13.51 -11.41 -7.86
CA VAL A 27 -12.70 -12.12 -8.85
C VAL A 27 -12.36 -11.19 -10.02
N VAL A 28 -11.07 -10.96 -10.25
CA VAL A 28 -10.58 -10.20 -11.41
C VAL A 28 -9.98 -11.17 -12.41
N HIS A 29 -10.61 -11.32 -13.58
CA HIS A 29 -10.18 -12.25 -14.62
C HIS A 29 -9.96 -11.54 -15.96
N GLY A 30 -9.25 -12.19 -16.88
CA GLY A 30 -8.89 -11.63 -18.18
C GLY A 30 -7.54 -12.14 -18.67
N ARG A 31 -7.14 -11.71 -19.86
CA ARG A 31 -5.88 -12.13 -20.51
C ARG A 31 -4.66 -11.75 -19.67
N ASN A 32 -3.55 -12.48 -19.85
CA ASN A 32 -2.27 -12.09 -19.27
C ASN A 32 -1.84 -10.71 -19.80
N GLY A 33 -1.24 -9.90 -18.95
CA GLY A 33 -0.90 -8.51 -19.29
C GLY A 33 -2.04 -7.49 -19.17
N ALA A 34 -3.29 -7.91 -18.93
CA ALA A 34 -4.45 -7.00 -18.83
C ALA A 34 -4.49 -6.12 -17.55
N GLY A 35 -3.43 -6.06 -16.76
CA GLY A 35 -3.38 -5.23 -15.55
C GLY A 35 -3.94 -5.85 -14.27
N LYS A 36 -4.36 -7.13 -14.27
CA LYS A 36 -4.93 -7.81 -13.09
C LYS A 36 -4.06 -7.66 -11.83
N THR A 37 -2.76 -7.97 -11.93
CA THR A 37 -1.81 -7.82 -10.83
C THR A 37 -1.58 -6.35 -10.45
N ASN A 38 -1.68 -5.44 -11.42
CA ASN A 38 -1.54 -4.00 -11.17
C ASN A 38 -2.73 -3.46 -10.36
N LEU A 39 -3.93 -4.02 -10.53
CA LEU A 39 -5.11 -3.68 -9.72
C LEU A 39 -4.92 -4.10 -8.25
N VAL A 40 -4.42 -5.32 -8.02
CA VAL A 40 -4.08 -5.81 -6.67
C VAL A 40 -2.99 -4.94 -6.04
N GLU A 41 -1.96 -4.60 -6.80
CA GLU A 41 -0.90 -3.69 -6.35
C GLU A 41 -1.43 -2.30 -6.03
N ALA A 42 -2.37 -1.77 -6.84
CA ALA A 42 -2.98 -0.47 -6.62
C ALA A 42 -3.77 -0.41 -5.32
N LEU A 43 -4.54 -1.46 -5.01
CA LEU A 43 -5.25 -1.55 -3.72
C LEU A 43 -4.26 -1.57 -2.54
N TYR A 44 -3.19 -2.35 -2.64
CA TYR A 44 -2.13 -2.38 -1.64
C TYR A 44 -1.44 -1.01 -1.50
N PHE A 45 -1.13 -0.36 -2.61
CA PHE A 45 -0.51 0.97 -2.64
C PHE A 45 -1.42 2.03 -2.04
N GLY A 46 -2.71 2.04 -2.39
CA GLY A 46 -3.70 2.97 -1.84
C GLY A 46 -3.89 2.84 -0.32
N CYS A 47 -3.72 1.63 0.23
CA CYS A 47 -3.82 1.39 1.67
C CYS A 47 -2.51 1.54 2.44
N THR A 48 -1.34 1.58 1.79
CA THR A 48 -0.03 1.54 2.48
C THR A 48 0.93 2.64 2.05
N GLY A 49 0.67 3.29 0.92
CA GLY A 49 1.57 4.21 0.26
C GLY A 49 2.80 3.53 -0.35
N ARG A 50 2.86 2.20 -0.42
CA ARG A 50 4.04 1.44 -0.88
C ARG A 50 3.63 0.39 -1.90
N SER A 51 4.50 0.11 -2.87
CA SER A 51 4.30 -1.05 -3.74
C SER A 51 4.63 -2.34 -2.98
N CYS A 52 3.88 -3.39 -3.26
CA CYS A 52 4.19 -4.74 -2.80
C CYS A 52 5.12 -5.52 -3.74
N ARG A 53 5.50 -4.94 -4.88
CA ARG A 53 6.28 -5.59 -5.95
C ARG A 53 7.65 -4.96 -6.17
N THR A 54 7.80 -3.67 -5.89
CA THR A 54 9.05 -2.93 -6.18
C THR A 54 9.35 -1.92 -5.08
N SER A 55 10.63 -1.67 -4.84
CA SER A 55 11.10 -0.54 -4.03
C SER A 55 11.26 0.74 -4.88
N ASN A 56 11.31 0.61 -6.20
CA ASN A 56 11.40 1.74 -7.12
C ASN A 56 10.01 2.32 -7.38
N GLU A 57 9.67 3.36 -6.61
CA GLU A 57 8.33 3.94 -6.62
C GLU A 57 7.96 4.58 -7.96
N ARG A 58 8.94 4.99 -8.78
CA ARG A 58 8.68 5.54 -10.13
C ARG A 58 7.94 4.55 -11.02
N GLU A 59 8.13 3.25 -10.81
CA GLU A 59 7.52 2.22 -11.62
C GLU A 59 6.01 2.09 -11.38
N VAL A 60 5.46 2.67 -10.32
CA VAL A 60 4.00 2.66 -10.08
C VAL A 60 3.26 3.66 -10.97
N ILE A 61 3.96 4.61 -11.57
CA ILE A 61 3.39 5.65 -12.43
C ILE A 61 3.19 5.07 -13.83
N HIS A 62 2.07 5.42 -14.46
CA HIS A 62 1.87 5.12 -15.88
C HIS A 62 2.96 5.79 -16.73
N PHE A 63 3.33 5.14 -17.83
CA PHE A 63 4.34 5.64 -18.73
C PHE A 63 3.99 7.05 -19.23
N ASP A 64 4.99 7.94 -19.28
CA ASP A 64 4.90 9.34 -19.76
C ASP A 64 3.92 10.29 -19.05
N THR A 65 3.38 9.95 -17.87
CA THR A 65 2.42 10.85 -17.18
C THR A 65 3.01 11.65 -16.02
N GLY A 66 4.17 11.24 -15.48
CA GLY A 66 4.91 11.95 -14.42
C GLY A 66 4.25 12.00 -13.03
N VAL A 67 2.96 11.67 -12.89
CA VAL A 67 2.21 11.65 -11.63
C VAL A 67 1.21 10.51 -11.61
N THR A 68 0.93 9.97 -10.42
CA THR A 68 -0.12 8.98 -10.17
C THR A 68 -0.99 9.36 -8.97
N ARG A 69 -2.24 8.94 -8.99
CA ARG A 69 -3.19 9.09 -7.88
C ARG A 69 -4.02 7.81 -7.72
N VAL A 70 -4.08 7.32 -6.48
CA VAL A 70 -4.88 6.16 -6.10
C VAL A 70 -5.79 6.57 -4.96
N GLU A 71 -7.08 6.25 -5.07
CA GLU A 71 -8.07 6.45 -4.03
C GLU A 71 -8.75 5.12 -3.70
N VAL A 72 -8.90 4.85 -2.41
CA VAL A 72 -9.59 3.66 -1.90
C VAL A 72 -10.70 4.12 -0.97
N ASP A 73 -11.94 3.85 -1.38
CA ASP A 73 -13.10 4.03 -0.52
C ASP A 73 -13.24 2.79 0.35
N LEU A 74 -13.52 3.02 1.62
CA LEU A 74 -13.60 2.01 2.66
C LEU A 74 -14.90 2.17 3.42
N ARG A 75 -15.42 1.07 3.95
CA ARG A 75 -16.56 1.07 4.86
C ARG A 75 -16.25 0.29 6.12
N ASP A 76 -16.58 0.87 7.27
CA ASP A 76 -16.44 0.21 8.56
C ASP A 76 -17.63 -0.68 8.91
N GLU A 77 -17.58 -1.33 10.08
CA GLU A 77 -18.64 -2.23 10.55
C GLU A 77 -19.94 -1.50 10.92
N HIS A 78 -19.85 -0.20 11.19
CA HIS A 78 -20.98 0.68 11.50
C HIS A 78 -21.54 1.38 10.24
N GLY A 79 -21.01 1.07 9.06
CA GLY A 79 -21.42 1.68 7.79
C GLY A 79 -20.79 3.06 7.52
N ARG A 80 -19.86 3.53 8.35
CA ARG A 80 -19.14 4.79 8.11
C ARG A 80 -18.19 4.63 6.92
N GLU A 81 -18.22 5.63 6.04
CA GLU A 81 -17.36 5.68 4.86
C GLU A 81 -16.08 6.45 5.15
N HIS A 82 -14.98 5.94 4.62
CA HIS A 82 -13.66 6.56 4.71
C HIS A 82 -12.98 6.54 3.35
N THR A 83 -12.14 7.53 3.07
CA THR A 83 -11.36 7.60 1.83
C THR A 83 -9.89 7.74 2.13
N LEU A 84 -9.08 6.81 1.62
CA LEU A 84 -7.63 6.95 1.58
C LEU A 84 -7.19 7.43 0.21
N THR A 85 -6.36 8.46 0.15
CA THR A 85 -5.79 8.97 -1.10
C THR A 85 -4.27 8.96 -1.04
N VAL A 86 -3.64 8.47 -2.12
CA VAL A 86 -2.19 8.50 -2.32
C VAL A 86 -1.89 9.18 -3.64
N GLY A 87 -1.25 10.34 -3.58
CA GLY A 87 -0.66 11.04 -4.71
C GLY A 87 0.85 10.92 -4.70
N PHE A 88 1.45 10.68 -5.87
CA PHE A 88 2.89 10.56 -6.00
C PHE A 88 3.40 11.15 -7.32
N SER A 89 4.43 11.99 -7.20
CA SER A 89 5.21 12.55 -8.31
C SER A 89 6.70 12.33 -7.99
N PRO A 90 7.55 11.91 -8.95
CA PRO A 90 8.97 11.72 -8.71
C PRO A 90 9.64 13.02 -8.27
N GLY A 91 10.48 12.95 -7.24
CA GLY A 91 11.17 14.13 -6.68
C GLY A 91 10.37 14.88 -5.63
N GLU A 92 9.10 14.54 -5.41
CA GLU A 92 8.26 15.09 -4.36
C GLU A 92 7.98 14.05 -3.27
N ALA A 93 7.70 14.53 -2.05
CA ALA A 93 7.15 13.68 -1.00
C ALA A 93 5.75 13.20 -1.41
N LYS A 94 5.43 11.94 -1.07
CA LYS A 94 4.08 11.39 -1.29
C LYS A 94 3.04 12.19 -0.52
N ARG A 95 1.96 12.55 -1.20
CA ARG A 95 0.79 13.19 -0.59
C ARG A 95 -0.15 12.08 -0.15
N LEU A 96 -0.27 11.90 1.16
CA LEU A 96 -1.15 10.90 1.78
C LEU A 96 -2.30 11.63 2.46
N GLN A 97 -3.53 11.21 2.21
CA GLN A 97 -4.70 11.78 2.86
C GLN A 97 -5.63 10.68 3.38
N ALA A 98 -6.26 10.96 4.51
CA ALA A 98 -7.36 10.19 5.07
C ALA A 98 -8.54 11.15 5.27
N ASP A 99 -9.68 10.85 4.64
CA ASP A 99 -10.90 11.67 4.70
C ASP A 99 -10.63 13.14 4.31
N GLY A 100 -9.77 13.33 3.31
CA GLY A 100 -9.35 14.65 2.80
C GLY A 100 -8.27 15.36 3.64
N VAL A 101 -7.93 14.85 4.83
CA VAL A 101 -6.90 15.42 5.71
C VAL A 101 -5.54 14.81 5.40
N THR A 102 -4.52 15.65 5.21
CA THR A 102 -3.14 15.19 5.00
C THR A 102 -2.60 14.48 6.22
N VAL A 103 -1.99 13.31 6.02
CA VAL A 103 -1.37 12.50 7.08
C VAL A 103 0.08 12.18 6.74
N GLU A 104 0.93 12.02 7.75
CA GLU A 104 2.34 11.64 7.52
C GLU A 104 2.48 10.18 7.07
N ARG A 105 1.64 9.29 7.61
CA ARG A 105 1.74 7.85 7.38
C ARG A 105 0.36 7.20 7.40
N LEU A 106 0.01 6.49 6.34
CA LEU A 106 -1.25 5.73 6.28
C LEU A 106 -1.34 4.63 7.35
N VAL A 107 -0.20 4.09 7.79
CA VAL A 107 -0.18 3.02 8.82
C VAL A 107 -0.68 3.49 10.18
N ASP A 108 -0.70 4.80 10.45
CA ASP A 108 -1.22 5.36 11.69
C ASP A 108 -2.72 5.71 11.58
N VAL A 109 -3.32 5.61 10.39
CA VAL A 109 -4.73 5.97 10.16
C VAL A 109 -5.63 4.85 10.66
N HIS A 110 -6.53 5.17 11.58
CA HIS A 110 -7.47 4.19 12.16
C HIS A 110 -8.36 3.52 11.10
N ALA A 111 -8.81 4.29 10.10
CA ALA A 111 -9.62 3.79 9.00
C ALA A 111 -8.86 2.86 8.04
N ARG A 112 -7.53 2.77 8.12
CA ARG A 112 -6.76 1.90 7.23
C ARG A 112 -7.10 0.42 7.48
N PRO A 113 -7.48 -0.35 6.45
CA PRO A 113 -7.73 -1.77 6.61
C PRO A 113 -6.41 -2.52 6.83
N LEU A 114 -6.48 -3.62 7.58
CA LEU A 114 -5.44 -4.65 7.51
C LEU A 114 -5.48 -5.26 6.11
N ILE A 115 -4.35 -5.19 5.40
CA ILE A 115 -4.22 -5.68 4.03
C ILE A 115 -2.99 -6.58 3.94
N CYS A 116 -3.18 -7.75 3.35
CA CYS A 116 -2.13 -8.71 3.03
C CYS A 116 -2.22 -9.04 1.54
N VAL A 117 -1.07 -9.25 0.91
CA VAL A 117 -0.99 -9.60 -0.51
C VAL A 117 -0.16 -10.85 -0.68
N PHE A 118 -0.75 -11.82 -1.36
CA PHE A 118 -0.11 -13.06 -1.75
C PHE A 118 0.31 -12.92 -3.21
N LEU A 119 1.61 -12.84 -3.45
CA LEU A 119 2.22 -12.78 -4.78
C LEU A 119 3.15 -13.98 -4.96
N PRO A 120 3.32 -14.51 -6.19
CA PRO A 120 4.28 -15.58 -6.45
C PRO A 120 5.68 -15.27 -5.92
N ASP A 121 6.13 -14.03 -6.08
CA ASP A 121 7.46 -13.56 -5.64
C ASP A 121 7.63 -13.59 -4.11
N ARG A 122 6.55 -13.69 -3.33
CA ARG A 122 6.64 -13.84 -1.86
C ARG A 122 7.23 -15.17 -1.41
N LEU A 123 7.51 -16.10 -2.31
CA LEU A 123 8.31 -17.30 -2.00
C LEU A 123 9.68 -16.95 -1.41
N GLU A 124 10.22 -15.76 -1.68
CA GLU A 124 11.43 -15.23 -1.06
C GLU A 124 11.34 -15.09 0.46
N LEU A 125 10.15 -14.97 1.06
CA LEU A 125 10.03 -15.02 2.51
C LEU A 125 10.50 -16.37 3.07
N VAL A 126 10.26 -17.45 2.32
CA VAL A 126 10.64 -18.81 2.71
C VAL A 126 12.11 -19.07 2.33
N LYS A 127 12.47 -18.83 1.06
CA LYS A 127 13.77 -19.24 0.51
C LYS A 127 14.85 -18.15 0.53
N GLY A 128 14.46 -16.91 0.77
CA GLY A 128 15.35 -15.76 0.71
C GLY A 128 16.10 -15.47 2.02
N PRO A 129 16.86 -14.36 2.04
CA PRO A 129 17.69 -14.00 3.17
C PRO A 129 16.87 -13.64 4.43
N PRO A 130 17.45 -13.80 5.63
CA PRO A 130 16.78 -13.44 6.90
C PRO A 130 16.29 -11.99 6.98
N ALA A 131 16.94 -11.07 6.26
CA ALA A 131 16.57 -9.66 6.24
C ALA A 131 15.12 -9.43 5.76
N LEU A 132 14.68 -10.18 4.73
CA LEU A 132 13.31 -10.09 4.21
C LEU A 132 12.29 -10.58 5.25
N ARG A 133 12.57 -11.71 5.91
CA ARG A 133 11.72 -12.25 6.99
C ARG A 133 11.58 -11.28 8.15
N ARG A 134 12.70 -10.70 8.62
CA ARG A 134 12.68 -9.68 9.68
C ARG A 134 11.79 -8.51 9.26
N SER A 135 12.07 -7.90 8.11
CA SER A 135 11.29 -6.77 7.58
C SER A 135 9.79 -7.07 7.49
N HIS A 136 9.41 -8.28 7.07
CA HIS A 136 8.02 -8.71 7.04
C HIS A 136 7.39 -8.81 8.44
N VAL A 137 8.05 -9.49 9.38
CA VAL A 137 7.58 -9.60 10.78
C VAL A 137 7.43 -8.21 11.40
N ASP A 138 8.40 -7.32 11.17
CA ASP A 138 8.37 -5.96 11.68
C ASP A 138 7.17 -5.14 11.17
N GLN A 139 6.82 -5.31 9.90
CA GLN A 139 5.63 -4.70 9.31
C GLN A 139 4.35 -5.26 9.94
N VAL A 140 4.27 -6.59 10.13
CA VAL A 140 3.11 -7.23 10.77
C VAL A 140 2.94 -6.77 12.22
N VAL A 141 4.02 -6.78 13.01
CA VAL A 141 4.01 -6.32 14.41
C VAL A 141 3.61 -4.84 14.49
N SER A 142 4.11 -3.99 13.59
CA SER A 142 3.75 -2.58 13.58
C SER A 142 2.29 -2.34 13.18
N ALA A 143 1.75 -3.18 12.29
CA ALA A 143 0.34 -3.10 11.89
C ALA A 143 -0.61 -3.58 13.00
N MET A 144 -0.23 -4.60 13.77
CA MET A 144 -1.06 -5.12 14.88
C MET A 144 -0.90 -4.29 16.17
N TRP A 145 0.29 -3.77 16.43
CA TRP A 145 0.59 -2.97 17.62
C TRP A 145 1.34 -1.69 17.24
N PRO A 146 0.62 -0.63 16.81
CA PRO A 146 1.23 0.63 16.37
C PRO A 146 2.23 1.23 17.38
N GLY A 147 1.99 1.08 18.68
CA GLY A 147 2.90 1.53 19.73
C GLY A 147 4.32 0.93 19.66
N ARG A 148 4.49 -0.26 19.05
CA ARG A 148 5.79 -0.92 18.88
C ARG A 148 6.62 -0.32 17.74
N ALA A 149 6.02 0.46 16.84
CA ALA A 149 6.74 1.09 15.74
C ALA A 149 7.78 2.12 16.23
N ALA A 150 7.52 2.78 17.37
CA ALA A 150 8.48 3.69 18.01
C ALA A 150 9.73 2.94 18.52
N THR A 151 9.52 1.83 19.23
CA THR A 151 10.61 0.98 19.76
C THR A 151 11.53 0.50 18.64
N ARG A 152 10.96 0.04 17.52
CA ARG A 152 11.77 -0.41 16.38
C ARG A 152 12.62 0.70 15.76
N ARG A 153 12.05 1.92 15.62
CA ARG A 153 12.80 3.08 15.11
C ARG A 153 13.95 3.44 16.04
N ALA A 154 13.68 3.54 17.34
CA ALA A 154 14.70 3.84 18.35
C ALA A 154 15.84 2.81 18.34
N TYR A 155 15.50 1.51 18.27
CA TYR A 155 16.50 0.44 18.16
C TYR A 155 17.36 0.59 16.90
N GLY A 156 16.75 0.86 15.74
CA GLY A 156 17.48 1.06 14.49
C GLY A 156 18.45 2.24 14.53
N GLN A 157 18.05 3.35 15.15
CA GLN A 157 18.90 4.54 15.35
C GLN A 157 20.09 4.23 16.27
N ALA A 158 19.84 3.60 17.42
CA ALA A 158 20.88 3.22 18.37
C ALA A 158 21.90 2.23 17.74
N LEU A 159 21.41 1.25 16.96
CA LEU A 159 22.27 0.29 16.27
C LEU A 159 23.14 0.98 15.20
N ALA A 160 22.59 1.94 14.45
CA ALA A 160 23.34 2.70 13.45
C ALA A 160 24.42 3.56 14.11
N GLN A 161 24.11 4.24 15.21
CA GLN A 161 25.08 5.03 15.98
C GLN A 161 26.20 4.17 16.56
N ARG A 162 25.91 2.95 17.02
CA ARG A 162 26.93 2.02 17.53
C ARG A 162 27.89 1.52 16.45
N ASN A 163 27.41 1.38 15.22
CA ASN A 163 28.20 0.83 14.11
C ASN A 163 28.96 1.90 13.31
N ALA A 164 28.66 3.19 13.54
CA ALA A 164 29.40 4.32 13.00
C ALA A 164 30.69 4.55 13.79
#